data_AF-A0A6A6E4P6-F1
#
_entry.id   AF-A0A6A6E4P6-F1
#
_cell.length_a   1.000
_cell.length_b   1.000
_cell.length_c   1.000
_cell.angle_alpha   90.00
_cell.angle_beta   90.00
_cell.angle_gamma   90.00
#
_symmetry.space_group_name_H-M   'P 1'
#
loop_
_entity.id
_entity.type
_entity.pdbx_description
1 polymer ?
#
loop_
_entity_poly.entity_id
_entity_poly.type
_entity_poly.pdbx_seq_one_letter_code
_entity_poly.pdbx_strand_id
1 'polypeptide(L)' 'MRLLKLENDGKFSLTESARKPPLYAILSHTWGEDNEEVTFKDVVEGTGKSKTGYAKIYFCGDQAAKDGLQYFWIDTCCI' A
#
# COMPACT_ATOMS: atom_id res chain seq x y z
N MET A 1 -8.32 4.15 -6.24
CA MET A 1 -8.38 3.41 -4.97
C MET A 1 -8.01 1.94 -5.27
N ARG A 2 -6.94 1.38 -4.67
CA ARG A 2 -6.46 -0.01 -4.88
C ARG A 2 -6.17 -0.79 -3.58
N LEU A 3 -6.50 -2.09 -3.54
CA LEU A 3 -6.19 -3.03 -2.45
C LEU A 3 -4.80 -3.65 -2.65
N LEU A 4 -3.91 -3.47 -1.66
CA LEU A 4 -2.57 -4.05 -1.65
C LEU A 4 -2.51 -5.28 -0.74
N LYS A 5 -1.64 -6.22 -1.12
CA LYS A 5 -1.30 -7.40 -0.34
C LYS A 5 0.17 -7.30 0.09
N LEU A 6 0.44 -7.51 1.38
CA LEU A 6 1.79 -7.66 1.89
C LEU A 6 2.27 -9.09 1.62
N GLU A 7 3.38 -9.22 0.92
CA GLU A 7 4.04 -10.49 0.64
C GLU A 7 5.07 -10.82 1.73
N ASN A 8 5.42 -12.10 1.83
CA ASN A 8 6.37 -12.60 2.85
C ASN A 8 7.78 -12.00 2.71
N ASP A 9 8.14 -11.49 1.53
CA ASP A 9 9.42 -10.83 1.25
C ASP A 9 9.39 -9.32 1.52
N GLY A 10 8.32 -8.83 2.15
CA GLY A 10 8.13 -7.41 2.47
C GLY A 10 7.80 -6.54 1.26
N LYS A 11 7.54 -7.14 0.10
CA LYS A 11 7.03 -6.41 -1.07
C LYS A 11 5.51 -6.34 -1.05
N PHE A 12 4.98 -5.52 -1.95
CA PHE A 12 3.55 -5.32 -2.12
C PHE A 12 3.12 -5.80 -3.50
N SER A 13 1.94 -6.42 -3.56
CA SER A 13 1.30 -6.83 -4.80
C SER A 13 -0.15 -6.31 -4.85
N LEU A 14 -0.69 -6.20 -6.07
CA LEU A 14 -2.06 -5.76 -6.27
C LEU A 14 -3.01 -6.93 -6.12
N THR A 15 -4.15 -6.67 -5.47
CA THR A 15 -5.25 -7.64 -5.40
C THR A 15 -6.36 -7.24 -6.35
N GLU A 16 -6.76 -8.15 -7.23
CA GLU A 16 -7.93 -7.97 -8.09
C GLU A 16 -9.23 -7.87 -7.27
N SER A 17 -10.24 -7.19 -7.79
CA SER A 17 -11.51 -7.03 -7.06
C SER A 17 -12.22 -8.38 -6.91
N ALA A 18 -12.29 -8.89 -5.69
CA ALA A 18 -13.08 -10.08 -5.36
C ALA A 18 -14.53 -9.72 -5.02
N ARG A 19 -15.49 -10.58 -5.37
CA ARG A 19 -16.91 -10.43 -4.96
C ARG A 19 -17.09 -10.38 -3.44
N LYS A 20 -16.18 -11.00 -2.70
CA LYS A 20 -16.07 -10.93 -1.25
C LYS A 20 -14.66 -10.45 -0.92
N PRO A 21 -14.47 -9.18 -0.54
CA PRO A 21 -13.14 -8.66 -0.23
C PRO A 21 -12.56 -9.37 0.99
N PRO A 22 -11.23 -9.58 1.04
CA PRO A 22 -10.56 -10.08 2.24
C PRO A 22 -10.66 -9.05 3.37
N LEU A 23 -10.32 -9.45 4.59
CA LEU A 23 -10.13 -8.48 5.68
C LEU A 23 -8.93 -7.60 5.37
N TYR A 24 -9.06 -6.30 5.58
CA TYR A 24 -8.02 -5.32 5.28
C TYR A 24 -7.98 -4.19 6.30
N ALA A 25 -6.81 -3.57 6.43
CA ALA A 25 -6.63 -2.30 7.12
C ALA A 25 -6.75 -1.11 6.14
N ILE A 26 -7.14 0.06 6.62
CA ILE A 26 -7.10 1.30 5.83
C ILE A 26 -6.44 2.41 6.65
N LEU A 27 -5.52 3.13 6.02
CA LEU A 27 -4.89 4.30 6.62
C LEU A 27 -5.41 5.57 5.93
N SER A 28 -6.17 6.39 6.66
CA SER A 28 -6.59 7.71 6.20
C SER A 28 -5.39 8.64 6.17
N HIS A 29 -5.09 9.28 5.04
CA HIS A 29 -3.85 10.05 4.85
C HIS A 29 -4.06 11.49 4.32
N THR A 30 -3.08 12.35 4.63
CA THR A 30 -2.92 13.71 4.11
C THR A 30 -1.74 13.75 3.12
N TRP A 31 -2.03 13.98 1.84
CA TRP A 31 -1.04 14.03 0.75
C TRP A 31 0.16 14.95 1.06
N GLY A 32 1.36 14.47 0.77
CA GLY A 32 2.56 15.29 0.59
C GLY A 32 2.66 15.81 -0.85
N GLU A 33 3.81 16.37 -1.21
CA GLU A 33 4.06 16.83 -2.59
C GLU A 33 4.09 15.65 -3.57
N ASP A 34 3.69 15.87 -4.84
CA ASP A 34 3.55 14.81 -5.86
C ASP A 34 4.82 13.97 -6.05
N ASN A 35 6.00 14.59 -5.92
CA ASN A 35 7.29 13.92 -6.06
C ASN A 35 7.66 13.05 -4.84
N GLU A 36 7.02 13.28 -3.69
CA GLU A 36 7.19 12.51 -2.46
C GLU A 36 6.24 11.31 -2.41
N GLU A 37 5.14 11.34 -3.15
CA GLU A 37 4.13 10.30 -3.12
C GLU A 37 4.47 9.09 -4.00
N VAL A 38 4.17 7.91 -3.46
CA VAL A 38 4.36 6.64 -4.18
C VAL A 38 3.13 6.39 -5.03
N THR A 39 3.34 6.38 -6.35
CA THR A 39 2.30 6.14 -7.35
C THR A 39 2.02 4.65 -7.52
N PHE A 40 0.94 4.33 -8.24
CA PHE A 40 0.66 2.96 -8.65
C PHE A 40 1.83 2.33 -9.43
N LYS A 41 2.40 3.09 -10.36
CA LYS A 41 3.52 2.65 -11.20
C LYS A 41 4.73 2.28 -10.35
N ASP A 42 5.03 3.10 -9.34
CA ASP A 42 6.16 2.88 -8.45
C ASP A 42 6.06 1.57 -7.64
N VAL A 43 4.83 1.16 -7.27
CA VAL A 43 4.60 -0.10 -6.57
C VAL A 43 4.75 -1.28 -7.52
N VAL A 44 4.19 -1.20 -8.72
CA VAL A 44 4.26 -2.28 -9.73
C VAL A 44 5.71 -2.51 -10.20
N GLU A 45 6.46 -1.44 -10.43
CA GLU A 45 7.85 -1.50 -10.88
C GLU A 45 8.85 -1.68 -9.72
N GLY A 46 8.40 -1.53 -8.47
CA GLY A 46 9.24 -1.61 -7.28
C GLY A 46 10.22 -0.43 -7.12
N THR A 47 9.98 0.68 -7.82
CA THR A 47 10.85 1.88 -7.87
C THR A 47 10.53 2.90 -6.77
N GLY A 48 9.39 2.75 -6.08
CA GLY A 48 8.93 3.71 -5.07
C GLY A 48 9.68 3.73 -3.74
N LYS A 49 10.59 2.77 -3.50
CA LYS A 49 11.27 2.58 -2.20
C LYS A 49 12.11 3.79 -1.75
N SER A 50 12.56 4.62 -2.68
CA SER A 50 13.35 5.81 -2.41
C SER A 50 12.50 7.06 -2.10
N LYS A 51 11.18 7.01 -2.31
CA LYS A 51 10.30 8.15 -2.08
C LYS A 51 9.94 8.26 -0.59
N THR A 52 9.84 9.49 -0.10
CA THR A 52 9.45 9.79 1.29
C THR A 52 8.11 9.16 1.66
N GLY A 53 7.14 9.13 0.72
CA GLY A 53 5.83 8.53 0.89
C GLY A 53 5.85 7.00 1.08
N TYR A 54 6.95 6.31 0.76
CA TYR A 54 7.05 4.86 0.92
C TYR A 54 6.98 4.42 2.38
N ALA A 55 7.47 5.25 3.30
CA ALA A 55 7.39 4.99 4.74
C ALA A 55 5.94 4.80 5.21
N LYS A 56 4.99 5.48 4.55
CA LYS A 56 3.55 5.40 4.85
C LYS A 56 2.97 4.02 4.48
N ILE A 57 3.35 3.52 3.30
CA ILE A 57 2.97 2.17 2.83
C ILE A 57 3.53 1.12 3.78
N TYR A 58 4.82 1.24 4.13
CA TYR A 58 5.47 0.31 5.05
C TYR A 58 4.80 0.30 6.42
N PHE A 59 4.55 1.48 7.00
CA PHE A 59 3.86 1.62 8.28
C PHE A 59 2.47 0.96 8.27
N CYS A 60 1.68 1.22 7.23
CA CYS A 60 0.34 0.63 7.11
C CYS A 60 0.40 -0.89 6.98
N GLY A 61 1.31 -1.41 6.14
CA GLY A 61 1.51 -2.85 5.97
C GLY A 61 2.00 -3.54 7.24
N ASP A 62 2.95 -2.93 7.96
CA ASP A 62 3.46 -3.45 9.24
C ASP A 62 2.37 -3.48 10.33
N GLN A 63 1.57 -2.42 10.44
CA GLN A 63 0.44 -2.39 11.36
C GLN A 63 -0.63 -3.44 10.99
N ALA A 64 -0.98 -3.55 9.70
CA ALA A 64 -1.91 -4.58 9.23
C ALA A 64 -1.40 -5.99 9.58
N ALA A 65 -0.13 -6.27 9.37
CA ALA A 65 0.48 -7.55 9.71
C ALA A 65 0.41 -7.86 11.22
N LYS A 66 0.66 -6.86 12.08
CA LYS A 66 0.50 -6.98 13.54
C LYS A 66 -0.93 -7.28 13.94
N ASP A 67 -1.89 -6.76 13.18
CA ASP A 67 -3.32 -7.01 13.38
C ASP A 67 -3.80 -8.32 12.71
N GLY A 68 -2.89 -9.13 12.16
CA GLY A 68 -3.21 -10.40 11.49
C GLY A 68 -3.85 -10.23 10.11
N LEU A 69 -3.73 -9.04 9.52
CA LEU A 69 -4.28 -8.68 8.22
C LEU A 69 -3.17 -8.70 7.17
N GLN A 70 -3.40 -9.49 6.11
CA GLN A 70 -2.46 -9.57 4.99
C GLN A 70 -2.67 -8.45 3.96
N TYR A 71 -3.83 -7.80 4.00
CA TYR A 71 -4.24 -6.82 3.02
C TYR A 71 -4.44 -5.45 3.66
N PHE A 72 -4.11 -4.40 2.90
CA PHE A 72 -4.34 -3.04 3.33
C PHE A 72 -4.60 -2.13 2.13
N TRP A 73 -5.24 -1.01 2.41
CA TRP A 73 -5.66 -0.01 1.45
C TRP A 73 -4.85 1.27 1.63
N ILE A 74 -4.38 1.85 0.53
CA ILE A 74 -3.71 3.15 0.54
C ILE A 74 -4.16 4.04 -0.63
N ASP A 75 -4.41 5.31 -0.34
CA ASP A 75 -4.92 6.28 -1.30
C ASP A 75 -3.84 6.83 -2.24
N THR A 76 -2.57 6.82 -1.84
CA THR A 76 -1.46 7.36 -2.65
C THR A 76 -1.23 6.60 -3.95
N CYS A 77 -1.55 5.30 -3.96
CA CYS A 77 -1.53 4.44 -5.15
C CYS A 77 -2.76 4.60 -6.07
N CYS A 78 -3.50 5.72 -5.94
CA CYS A 78 -4.57 6.10 -6.87
C CYS A 78 -4.09 6.99 -8.03
N ILE A 79 -2.85 7.49 -7.95
CA ILE A 79 -2.18 8.32 -8.96
C ILE A 79 -1.27 7.46 -9.83
#